data_AF-A0A429GH70-F1
#
_entry.id   AF-A0A429GH70-F1
#
_cell.length_a   1.000
_cell.length_b   1.000
_cell.length_c   1.000
_cell.angle_alpha   90.00
_cell.angle_beta   90.00
_cell.angle_gamma   90.00
#
_symmetry.space_group_name_H-M   'P 1'
#
loop_
_entity.id
_entity.type
_entity.pdbx_description
1 polymer ?
#
loop_
_entity_poly.entity_id
_entity_poly.type
_entity_poly.pdbx_seq_one_letter_code
_entity_poly.pdbx_strand_id
1 'polypeptide(L)'
;MILSLRRIYRFLMFKEEKKLVKDGVYGLVRHPLYLGDSIWPVGWSLIWMKLCSLILTPIWLLFYIITTFYEERGLEEEFGDEYREYKKRVRRIIPLVY
;
A
#
# COMPACT_ATOMS: atom_id res chain seq x y z
N MET A 1 2.83 -37.34 6.55
CA MET A 1 3.37 -36.07 6.02
C MET A 1 2.32 -35.18 5.35
N ILE A 2 1.44 -35.71 4.47
CA ILE A 2 0.41 -34.94 3.73
C ILE A 2 -0.63 -34.23 4.63
N LEU A 3 -0.95 -34.80 5.80
CA LEU A 3 -1.87 -34.19 6.77
C LEU A 3 -1.32 -32.91 7.44
N SER A 4 0.01 -32.75 7.53
CA SER A 4 0.63 -31.53 8.08
C SER A 4 0.56 -30.36 7.10
N LEU A 5 0.75 -30.65 5.80
CA LEU A 5 0.61 -29.68 4.71
C LEU A 5 -0.82 -29.17 4.60
N ARG A 6 -1.83 -30.04 4.70
CA ARG A 6 -3.24 -29.62 4.76
C ARG A 6 -3.57 -28.75 5.98
N ARG A 7 -2.85 -28.91 7.10
CA ARG A 7 -3.04 -28.10 8.31
C ARG A 7 -2.40 -26.72 8.18
N ILE A 8 -1.21 -26.65 7.59
CA ILE A 8 -0.51 -25.39 7.28
C ILE A 8 -1.27 -24.62 6.20
N TYR A 9 -1.72 -25.27 5.13
CA TYR A 9 -2.57 -24.65 4.12
C TYR A 9 -3.89 -24.12 4.70
N ARG A 10 -4.53 -24.89 5.59
CA ARG A 10 -5.76 -24.44 6.24
C ARG A 10 -5.53 -23.26 7.18
N PHE A 11 -4.38 -23.21 7.86
CA PHE A 11 -3.95 -22.07 8.66
C PHE A 11 -3.67 -20.81 7.81
N LEU A 12 -3.01 -20.97 6.66
CA LEU A 12 -2.76 -19.89 5.70
C LEU A 12 -4.03 -19.43 4.97
N MET A 13 -5.01 -20.33 4.80
CA MET A 13 -6.29 -20.08 4.10
C MET A 13 -7.43 -19.71 5.05
N PHE A 14 -7.20 -19.57 6.37
CA PHE A 14 -8.14 -18.87 7.23
C PHE A 14 -8.17 -17.41 6.77
N LYS A 15 -9.06 -17.16 5.80
CA LYS A 15 -9.51 -15.85 5.42
C LYS A 15 -10.36 -15.39 6.61
N GLU A 16 -9.70 -14.88 7.66
CA GLU A 16 -10.41 -14.06 8.63
C GLU A 16 -11.23 -13.04 7.85
N GLU A 17 -12.44 -12.74 8.31
CA GLU A 17 -13.21 -11.65 7.73
C GLU A 17 -12.33 -10.40 7.74
N LYS A 18 -11.78 -10.08 6.58
CA LYS A 18 -10.96 -8.89 6.42
C LYS A 18 -11.91 -7.75 6.66
N LYS A 19 -11.69 -7.00 7.74
CA LYS A 19 -12.41 -5.77 8.03
C LYS A 19 -11.61 -4.61 7.45
N LEU A 20 -12.32 -3.66 6.85
CA LEU A 20 -11.67 -2.46 6.35
C LEU A 20 -11.25 -1.58 7.53
N VAL A 21 -9.95 -1.46 7.76
CA VAL A 21 -9.39 -0.59 8.78
C VAL A 21 -9.34 0.85 8.24
N LYS A 22 -10.07 1.75 8.88
CA LYS A 22 -10.24 3.15 8.45
C LYS A 22 -9.96 4.18 9.56
N ASP A 23 -9.49 3.72 10.71
CA ASP A 23 -9.24 4.52 11.90
C ASP A 23 -7.74 4.80 12.09
N GLY A 24 -7.42 5.74 12.97
CA GLY A 24 -6.03 6.13 13.27
C GLY A 24 -5.33 6.72 12.04
N VAL A 25 -4.13 6.23 11.73
CA VAL A 25 -3.31 6.73 10.61
C VAL A 25 -3.99 6.51 9.26
N TYR A 26 -4.73 5.40 9.10
CA TYR A 26 -5.53 5.13 7.90
C TYR A 26 -6.73 6.09 7.76
N GLY A 27 -7.14 6.77 8.83
CA GLY A 27 -8.11 7.86 8.75
C GLY A 27 -7.56 9.15 8.12
N LEU A 28 -6.22 9.31 8.07
CA LEU A 28 -5.55 10.50 7.56
C LEU A 28 -5.11 10.33 6.10
N VAL A 29 -4.53 9.17 5.78
CA VAL A 29 -4.06 8.79 4.44
C VAL A 29 -4.32 7.31 4.19
N ARG A 30 -4.66 6.93 2.96
CA ARG A 30 -4.96 5.52 2.63
C ARG A 30 -3.72 4.64 2.64
N HIS A 31 -2.56 5.22 2.31
CA HIS A 31 -1.31 4.49 2.09
C HIS A 31 -0.13 5.06 2.92
N PRO A 32 -0.21 5.06 4.26
CA PRO A 32 0.81 5.67 5.12
C PRO A 32 2.17 4.97 5.04
N LEU A 33 2.18 3.66 4.81
CA LEU A 33 3.42 2.90 4.65
C LEU A 33 4.17 3.30 3.38
N TYR A 34 3.45 3.48 2.26
CA TYR A 34 4.03 3.92 1.00
C TYR A 34 4.56 5.36 1.10
N LEU A 35 3.91 6.23 1.89
CA LEU A 35 4.45 7.55 2.21
C LEU A 35 5.79 7.44 2.95
N GLY A 36 5.86 6.60 4.00
CA GLY A 36 7.11 6.34 4.71
C GLY A 36 8.20 5.75 3.82
N ASP A 37 7.85 4.78 2.97
CA ASP A 37 8.79 4.16 2.05
C ASP A 37 9.35 5.15 1.03
N SER A 38 8.54 6.09 0.54
CA SER A 38 9.00 7.10 -0.41
C SER A 38 10.15 8.00 0.10
N ILE A 39 10.41 8.02 1.42
CA ILE A 39 11.46 8.84 2.03
C ILE A 39 12.87 8.25 1.79
N TRP A 40 13.05 6.93 1.89
CA TRP A 40 14.38 6.33 1.77
C TRP A 40 15.03 6.53 0.38
N PRO A 41 14.35 6.38 -0.78
CA PRO A 41 15.00 6.54 -2.06
C PRO A 41 15.34 8.01 -2.33
N VAL A 42 14.56 8.95 -1.76
CA VAL A 42 14.85 10.38 -1.81
C VAL A 42 16.09 10.69 -0.99
N GLY A 43 16.14 10.23 0.26
CA GLY A 43 17.31 10.40 1.13
C GLY A 43 18.58 9.79 0.52
N TRP A 44 18.48 8.60 -0.08
CA TRP A 44 19.60 7.95 -0.75
C TRP A 44 20.10 8.79 -1.94
N SER A 45 19.19 9.32 -2.74
CA SER A 45 19.55 10.19 -3.87
C SER A 45 20.23 11.48 -3.43
N LEU A 46 19.83 12.06 -2.30
CA LEU A 46 20.46 13.26 -1.74
C LEU A 46 21.86 12.98 -1.19
N ILE A 47 22.08 11.82 -0.55
CA ILE A 47 23.40 11.47 0.02
C ILE A 47 24.45 11.25 -1.08
N TRP A 48 24.09 10.51 -2.13
CA TRP A 48 25.06 10.09 -3.15
C TRP A 48 25.18 11.07 -4.32
N MET A 49 24.13 11.87 -4.58
CA MET A 49 24.05 12.85 -5.68
C MET A 49 24.51 12.27 -7.03
N LYS A 50 24.31 10.97 -7.26
CA LYS A 50 24.66 10.30 -8.51
C LYS A 50 23.48 10.32 -9.46
N LEU A 51 23.76 10.42 -10.75
CA LEU A 51 22.73 10.39 -11.78
C LEU A 51 21.89 9.10 -11.71
N CYS A 52 22.54 7.97 -11.42
CA CYS A 52 21.85 6.69 -11.25
C CYS A 52 20.81 6.73 -10.11
N SER A 53 21.16 7.25 -8.93
CA SER A 53 20.20 7.34 -7.82
C SER A 53 19.06 8.30 -8.15
N LEU A 54 19.38 9.46 -8.73
CA LEU A 54 18.39 10.45 -9.16
C LEU A 54 17.39 9.91 -10.19
N ILE A 55 17.81 8.99 -11.07
CA ILE A 55 16.92 8.33 -12.04
C ILE A 55 16.12 7.20 -11.39
N LEU A 56 16.72 6.45 -10.46
CA LEU A 56 16.05 5.33 -9.80
C LEU A 56 14.93 5.79 -8.85
N THR A 57 15.06 6.94 -8.18
CA THR A 57 14.00 7.47 -7.30
C THR A 57 12.66 7.65 -8.01
N PRO A 58 12.53 8.40 -9.14
CA PRO A 58 11.24 8.55 -9.81
C PRO A 58 10.72 7.22 -10.39
N ILE A 59 11.60 6.30 -10.82
CA ILE A 59 11.19 4.96 -11.24
C ILE A 59 10.52 4.22 -10.06
N TRP A 60 11.14 4.25 -8.88
CA TRP A 60 10.60 3.65 -7.66
C TRP A 60 9.25 4.25 -7.26
N LEU A 61 9.13 5.59 -7.30
CA LEU A 61 7.87 6.27 -7.02
C LEU A 61 6.76 5.90 -8.02
N LEU A 62 7.11 5.73 -9.31
CA LEU A 62 6.16 5.29 -10.33
C LEU A 62 5.67 3.86 -10.05
N PHE A 63 6.57 2.95 -9.68
CA PHE A 63 6.19 1.60 -9.26
C PHE A 63 5.18 1.64 -8.13
N TYR A 64 5.32 2.53 -7.14
CA TYR A 64 4.34 2.66 -6.08
C TYR A 64 2.99 3.18 -6.50
N ILE A 65 2.96 4.16 -7.41
CA ILE A 65 1.69 4.66 -7.94
C ILE A 65 0.94 3.52 -8.65
N ILE A 66 1.66 2.68 -9.39
CA ILE A 66 1.07 1.52 -10.08
C ILE A 66 0.58 0.48 -9.06
N THR A 67 1.41 0.10 -8.09
CA THR A 67 1.05 -0.90 -7.07
C THR A 67 -0.16 -0.46 -6.26
N THR A 68 -0.17 0.79 -5.78
CA THR A 68 -1.32 1.32 -5.03
C THR A 68 -2.59 1.30 -5.87
N PHE A 69 -2.53 1.57 -7.17
CA PHE A 69 -3.70 1.47 -8.04
C PHE A 69 -4.28 0.05 -8.11
N TYR A 70 -3.44 -0.97 -8.24
CA TYR A 70 -3.90 -2.37 -8.24
C TYR A 70 -4.44 -2.79 -6.88
N GLU A 71 -3.79 -2.33 -5.79
CA GLU A 71 -4.25 -2.59 -4.43
C GLU A 71 -5.62 -1.96 -4.18
N GLU A 72 -5.83 -0.69 -4.57
CA GLU A 72 -7.12 -0.02 -4.45
C GLU A 72 -8.21 -0.75 -5.24
N ARG A 73 -7.91 -1.28 -6.44
CA ARG A 73 -8.87 -2.07 -7.21
C ARG A 73 -9.24 -3.37 -6.51
N GLY A 74 -8.27 -4.08 -5.94
CA GLY A 74 -8.53 -5.27 -5.13
C GLY A 74 -9.37 -4.97 -3.90
N LEU A 75 -9.15 -3.82 -3.25
CA LEU A 75 -9.96 -3.35 -2.13
C LEU A 75 -11.38 -2.95 -2.56
N GLU A 76 -11.55 -2.32 -3.72
CA GLU A 76 -12.88 -2.03 -4.29
C GLU A 76 -13.65 -3.33 -4.64
N GLU A 77 -12.95 -4.36 -5.12
CA GLU A 77 -13.53 -5.69 -5.40
C GLU A 77 -13.90 -6.44 -4.12
N GLU A 78 -13.09 -6.33 -3.06
CA GLU A 78 -13.29 -7.05 -1.79
C GLU A 78 -14.31 -6.37 -0.86
N PHE A 79 -14.33 -5.05 -0.81
CA PHE A 79 -15.13 -4.25 0.14
C PHE A 79 -16.23 -3.40 -0.51
N GLY A 80 -16.27 -3.31 -1.84
CA GLY A 80 -17.33 -2.65 -2.58
C GLY A 80 -17.55 -1.19 -2.16
N ASP A 81 -18.79 -0.87 -1.75
CA ASP A 81 -19.21 0.49 -1.41
C ASP A 81 -18.55 1.03 -0.14
N GLU A 82 -18.21 0.16 0.82
CA GLU A 82 -17.55 0.60 2.05
C GLU A 82 -16.20 1.25 1.73
N TYR A 83 -15.43 0.65 0.82
CA TYR A 83 -14.15 1.20 0.39
C TYR A 83 -14.33 2.43 -0.51
N ARG A 84 -15.37 2.48 -1.35
CA ARG A 84 -15.68 3.68 -2.15
C ARG A 84 -15.99 4.89 -1.28
N GLU A 85 -16.77 4.73 -0.21
CA GLU A 85 -17.04 5.80 0.74
C GLU A 85 -15.79 6.22 1.51
N TYR A 86 -14.97 5.26 1.92
CA TYR A 86 -13.67 5.54 2.52
C TYR A 86 -12.74 6.33 1.59
N LYS A 87 -12.68 5.95 0.31
CA LYS A 87 -11.88 6.60 -0.74
C LYS A 87 -12.29 8.05 -1.01
N LYS A 88 -13.58 8.39 -0.84
CA LYS A 88 -14.09 9.76 -0.93
C LYS A 88 -13.65 10.63 0.26
N ARG A 89 -13.52 10.02 1.44
CA ARG A 89 -13.21 10.74 2.70
C ARG A 89 -11.71 10.94 2.92
N VAL A 90 -10.89 9.95 2.60
CA VAL A 90 -9.45 9.92 2.90
C VAL A 90 -8.65 9.96 1.62
N ARG A 91 -7.59 10.77 1.53
CA ARG A 91 -6.70 10.90 0.34
C ARG A 91 -5.65 9.80 0.25
N ARG A 92 -4.99 9.65 -0.91
CA ARG A 92 -4.14 8.48 -1.21
C ARG A 92 -2.84 8.49 -0.41
N ILE A 93 -2.00 9.51 -0.55
CA ILE A 93 -0.61 9.53 -0.04
C ILE A 93 -0.24 10.89 0.60
N ILE A 94 -0.49 12.02 -0.07
CA ILE A 94 -0.17 13.36 0.43
C ILE A 94 -1.45 14.01 0.97
N PRO A 95 -1.52 14.32 2.28
CA PRO A 95 -2.65 15.06 2.81
C PRO A 95 -2.75 16.39 2.04
N LEU A 96 -3.93 16.64 1.45
CA LEU A 96 -4.32 17.86 0.72
C LEU A 96 -3.94 17.95 -0.78
N VAL A 97 -3.10 17.06 -1.32
CA VAL A 97 -2.67 17.14 -2.74
C VAL A 97 -2.97 15.85 -3.51
N TYR A 98 -2.83 14.68 -2.89
CA TYR A 98 -2.96 13.37 -3.55
C TYR A 98 -3.40 12.27 -2.60
#